data_AF-A0A7K0J0W7-F1
#
_entry.id   AF-A0A7K0J0W7-F1
#
_cell.length_a   1.000
_cell.length_b   1.000
_cell.length_c   1.000
_cell.angle_alpha   90.00
_cell.angle_beta   90.00
_cell.angle_gamma   90.00
#
_symmetry.space_group_name_H-M   'P 1'
#
loop_
_entity.id
_entity.type
_entity.pdbx_description
1 polymer ?
#
loop_
_entity_poly.entity_id
_entity_poly.type
_entity_poly.pdbx_seq_one_letter_code
_entity_poly.pdbx_strand_id
1 'polypeptide(L)'
;MWIITKDFEDSGKSVDVRSHDYDESMRDKLTHCFRLLDADNEVYYEGLSDDCDSEKAFAPLDDFGGGFAGCVEIKYLQDGIWTTL
;
A
#
# COMPACT_ATOMS: atom_id res chain seq x y z
N MET A 1 8.13 1.74 6.75
CA MET A 1 8.39 0.73 5.70
C MET A 1 7.10 0.19 5.12
N TRP A 2 7.09 -0.15 3.84
CA TRP A 2 5.93 -0.75 3.19
C TRP A 2 6.33 -1.73 2.08
N ILE A 3 5.43 -2.66 1.73
CA ILE A 3 5.58 -3.59 0.61
C ILE A 3 4.23 -3.81 -0.10
N ILE A 4 4.24 -3.88 -1.43
CA ILE A 4 3.10 -4.34 -2.21
C ILE A 4 3.07 -5.86 -2.20
N THR A 5 1.90 -6.44 -1.95
CA THR A 5 1.69 -7.89 -1.86
C THR A 5 0.84 -8.43 -3.01
N LYS A 6 0.02 -7.59 -3.65
CA LYS A 6 -0.81 -7.95 -4.80
C LYS A 6 -0.88 -6.79 -5.79
N ASP A 7 -0.79 -7.14 -7.07
CA ASP A 7 -1.03 -6.27 -8.23
C ASP A 7 -2.26 -6.77 -8.98
N PHE A 8 -3.34 -6.00 -8.96
CA PHE A 8 -4.61 -6.37 -9.62
C PHE A 8 -4.64 -6.02 -11.11
N GLU A 9 -3.73 -5.16 -11.59
CA GLU A 9 -3.63 -4.80 -13.01
C GLU A 9 -3.00 -5.94 -13.83
N ASP A 10 -2.00 -6.65 -13.29
CA ASP A 10 -1.37 -7.83 -13.93
C ASP A 10 -1.85 -9.16 -13.34
N SER A 11 -3.18 -9.33 -13.22
CA SER A 11 -3.83 -10.59 -12.83
C SER A 11 -3.46 -11.14 -11.43
N GLY A 12 -3.12 -10.29 -10.47
CA GLY A 12 -2.84 -10.68 -9.08
C GLY A 12 -1.41 -11.15 -8.82
N LYS A 13 -0.45 -10.88 -9.73
CA LYS A 13 0.95 -11.29 -9.51
C LYS A 13 1.56 -10.55 -8.32
N SER A 14 2.43 -11.24 -7.59
CA SER A 14 3.25 -10.60 -6.57
C SER A 14 4.28 -9.70 -7.24
N VAL A 15 4.20 -8.40 -6.97
CA VAL A 15 5.20 -7.42 -7.39
C VAL A 15 6.18 -7.17 -6.24
N ASP A 16 7.47 -7.21 -6.53
CA ASP A 16 8.54 -7.02 -5.54
C ASP A 16 8.79 -5.54 -5.22
N VAL A 17 7.71 -4.77 -5.09
CA VAL A 17 7.73 -3.32 -4.93
C VAL A 17 7.63 -2.98 -3.45
N ARG A 18 8.61 -2.23 -2.95
CA ARG A 18 8.79 -1.97 -1.51
C ARG A 18 9.44 -0.61 -1.28
N SER A 19 9.30 -0.09 -0.07
CA SER A 19 9.92 1.17 0.34
C SER A 19 11.45 1.10 0.31
N HIS A 20 12.11 2.25 0.12
CA HIS A 20 13.57 2.31 0.04
C HIS A 20 14.27 1.85 1.34
N ASP A 21 13.63 2.07 2.47
CA ASP A 21 14.09 1.67 3.81
C ASP A 21 13.70 0.25 4.21
N TYR A 22 13.15 -0.55 3.28
CA TYR A 22 12.67 -1.90 3.58
C TYR A 22 13.80 -2.82 4.05
N ASP A 23 13.61 -3.42 5.22
CA ASP A 23 14.46 -4.44 5.82
C ASP A 23 13.67 -5.74 5.99
N GLU A 24 14.11 -6.81 5.33
CA GLU A 24 13.46 -8.13 5.37
C GLU A 24 13.34 -8.68 6.80
N SER A 25 14.27 -8.34 7.70
CA SER A 25 14.23 -8.75 9.10
C SER A 25 13.09 -8.10 9.89
N MET A 26 12.50 -7.03 9.35
CA MET A 26 11.41 -6.28 9.96
C MET A 26 10.05 -6.57 9.32
N ARG A 27 9.97 -7.53 8.40
CA ARG A 27 8.75 -7.86 7.66
C ARG A 27 7.56 -8.15 8.58
N ASP A 28 7.78 -8.80 9.71
CA ASP A 28 6.72 -9.12 10.69
C ASP A 28 6.13 -7.89 11.39
N LYS A 29 6.76 -6.71 11.26
CA LYS A 29 6.25 -5.43 11.76
C LYS A 29 5.28 -4.76 10.80
N LEU A 30 5.18 -5.23 9.56
CA LEU A 30 4.25 -4.70 8.57
C LEU A 30 2.85 -5.26 8.83
N THR A 31 2.20 -4.78 9.89
CA THR A 31 0.92 -5.31 10.38
C THR A 31 -0.30 -4.61 9.79
N HIS A 32 -0.12 -3.46 9.14
CA HIS A 32 -1.22 -2.65 8.64
C HIS A 32 -1.47 -2.93 7.16
N CYS A 33 -2.61 -3.55 6.86
CA CYS A 33 -3.06 -3.76 5.49
C CYS A 33 -3.52 -2.43 4.88
N PHE A 34 -3.02 -2.11 3.69
CA PHE A 34 -3.49 -1.01 2.88
C PHE A 34 -3.88 -1.46 1.48
N ARG A 35 -4.64 -0.61 0.80
CA ARG A 35 -4.94 -0.71 -0.63
C ARG A 35 -4.80 0.64 -1.31
N LEU A 36 -4.33 0.62 -2.56
CA LEU A 36 -4.22 1.79 -3.42
C LEU A 36 -5.32 1.75 -4.47
N LEU A 37 -5.97 2.89 -4.67
CA LEU A 37 -7.09 3.04 -5.59
C LEU A 37 -6.83 4.13 -6.63
N ASP A 38 -7.39 3.93 -7.82
CA ASP A 38 -7.44 4.95 -8.86
C ASP A 38 -8.55 5.98 -8.61
N ALA A 39 -8.76 6.88 -9.57
CA ALA A 39 -9.77 7.94 -9.47
C ALA A 39 -11.22 7.43 -9.56
N ASP A 40 -11.43 6.21 -10.07
CA ASP A 40 -12.74 5.57 -10.20
C ASP A 40 -13.04 4.63 -9.00
N ASN A 41 -12.17 4.58 -8.00
CA ASN A 41 -12.21 3.70 -6.82
C ASN A 41 -11.94 2.21 -7.12
N GLU A 42 -11.29 1.91 -8.25
CA GLU A 42 -10.80 0.57 -8.54
C GLU A 42 -9.52 0.30 -7.75
N VAL A 43 -9.43 -0.89 -7.14
CA VAL A 43 -8.25 -1.29 -6.37
C VAL A 43 -7.19 -1.81 -7.33
N TYR A 44 -6.07 -1.10 -7.42
CA TYR A 44 -4.94 -1.53 -8.26
C TYR A 44 -3.94 -2.37 -7.47
N TYR A 45 -3.72 -2.05 -6.18
CA TYR A 45 -2.72 -2.72 -5.36
C TYR A 45 -3.17 -2.92 -3.93
N GLU A 46 -2.67 -3.99 -3.30
CA GLU A 46 -2.76 -4.22 -1.85
C GLU A 46 -1.36 -4.44 -1.26
N GLY A 47 -1.13 -3.96 -0.04
CA GLY A 47 0.16 -4.06 0.61
C GLY A 47 0.10 -4.04 2.13
N LEU A 48 1.28 -4.09 2.75
CA LEU A 48 1.48 -4.04 4.20
C LEU A 48 2.42 -2.90 4.56
N SER A 49 2.12 -2.22 5.68
CA SER A 49 2.89 -1.10 6.23
C SER A 49 3.10 -1.28 7.73
N ASP A 50 4.18 -0.69 8.27
CA ASP A 50 4.43 -0.55 9.71
C ASP A 50 3.74 0.67 10.32
N ASP A 51 3.07 1.49 9.50
CA ASP A 51 2.36 2.71 9.87
C ASP A 51 1.01 2.80 9.13
N CYS A 52 -0.01 3.36 9.78
CA CYS A 52 -1.34 3.59 9.23
C CYS A 52 -2.03 4.86 9.72
N ASP A 53 -1.33 5.73 10.46
CA ASP A 53 -1.93 6.90 11.12
C ASP A 53 -1.11 8.19 11.02
N SER A 54 0.15 8.11 10.60
CA SER A 54 1.02 9.26 10.41
C SER A 54 1.15 9.67 8.94
N GLU A 55 1.79 10.82 8.67
CA GLU A 55 2.15 11.24 7.30
C GLU A 55 2.92 10.15 6.53
N LYS A 56 3.68 9.28 7.22
CA LYS A 56 4.41 8.18 6.59
C LYS A 56 3.49 7.09 6.05
N ALA A 57 2.26 6.99 6.54
CA ALA A 57 1.27 6.06 6.02
C ALA A 57 0.87 6.39 4.57
N PHE A 58 1.13 7.61 4.09
CA PHE A 58 0.92 7.96 2.68
C PHE A 58 2.10 7.58 1.78
N ALA A 59 3.24 7.15 2.33
CA ALA A 59 4.42 6.79 1.54
C ALA A 59 4.17 5.76 0.42
N PRO A 60 3.34 4.70 0.58
CA PRO A 60 3.06 3.79 -0.53
C PRO A 60 2.34 4.48 -1.70
N LEU A 61 1.48 5.46 -1.40
CA LEU A 61 0.81 6.27 -2.41
C LEU A 61 1.80 7.26 -3.04
N ASP A 62 2.54 8.01 -2.23
CA ASP A 62 3.45 9.05 -2.73
C ASP A 62 4.62 8.48 -3.55
N ASP A 63 5.22 7.40 -3.08
CA ASP A 63 6.42 6.80 -3.67
C ASP A 63 6.11 5.96 -4.91
N PHE A 64 4.96 5.26 -4.92
CA PHE A 64 4.61 4.27 -5.95
C PHE A 64 3.25 4.57 -6.59
N GLY A 65 2.18 4.59 -5.79
CA GLY A 65 0.80 4.68 -6.30
C GLY A 65 0.56 5.88 -7.22
N GLY A 66 0.75 7.10 -6.71
CA GLY A 66 0.55 8.35 -7.45
C GLY A 66 1.71 8.69 -8.38
N GLY A 67 2.95 8.38 -7.98
CA GLY A 67 4.15 8.68 -8.79
C GLY A 67 4.28 7.82 -10.05
N PHE A 68 3.85 6.56 -10.00
CA PHE A 68 4.10 5.59 -11.08
C PHE A 68 2.85 4.88 -11.59
N ALA A 69 1.84 4.65 -10.74
CA ALA A 69 0.76 3.72 -11.01
C ALA A 69 -0.64 4.37 -11.10
N GLY A 70 -0.72 5.69 -11.18
CA GLY A 70 -1.97 6.43 -11.37
C GLY A 70 -2.98 6.35 -10.22
N CYS A 71 -2.58 5.83 -9.06
CA CYS A 71 -3.43 5.80 -7.87
C CYS A 71 -3.55 7.20 -7.28
N VAL A 72 -4.73 7.54 -6.75
CA VAL A 72 -5.00 8.85 -6.14
C VAL A 72 -5.43 8.74 -4.68
N GLU A 73 -5.70 7.53 -4.20
CA GLU A 73 -6.17 7.29 -2.84
C GLU A 73 -5.49 6.06 -2.23
N ILE A 74 -5.25 6.13 -0.93
CA ILE A 74 -4.83 5.00 -0.09
C ILE A 74 -5.86 4.80 1.03
N LYS A 75 -6.19 3.54 1.29
CA LYS A 75 -7.07 3.14 2.40
C LYS A 75 -6.39 2.09 3.26
N TYR A 76 -6.60 2.17 4.57
CA TYR A 76 -6.11 1.19 5.53
C TYR A 76 -7.26 0.36 6.11
N LEU A 77 -7.01 -0.92 6.36
CA LEU A 77 -7.97 -1.82 7.00
C LEU A 77 -7.90 -1.65 8.51
N GLN A 78 -8.96 -1.09 9.10
CA GLN A 78 -9.11 -0.88 10.54
C GLN A 78 -10.43 -1.49 10.99
N ASP A 79 -10.38 -2.39 11.98
CA ASP A 79 -11.57 -3.08 12.52
C ASP A 79 -12.45 -3.75 11.43
N GLY A 80 -11.82 -4.25 10.36
CA GLY A 80 -12.50 -4.89 9.22
C GLY A 80 -13.13 -3.93 8.21
N ILE A 81 -12.90 -2.62 8.36
CA ILE A 81 -13.42 -1.57 7.48
C ILE A 81 -12.24 -0.85 6.81
N TRP A 82 -12.38 -0.56 5.52
CA TRP A 82 -11.40 0.23 4.78
C TRP A 82 -11.66 1.73 5.00
N THR A 83 -10.71 2.40 5.64
CA THR A 83 -10.78 3.83 5.99
C THR A 83 -9.73 4.61 5.21
N THR A 84 -10.13 5.74 4.63
CA THR A 84 -9.20 6.72 4.05
C THR A 84 -8.56 7.53 5.19
N LEU A 85 -7.25 7.75 5.11
CA LEU A 85 -6.53 8.65 6.01
C LEU A 85 -6.85 10.11 5.74
#